data_AF-W9SA55-F1
#
_entry.id   AF-W9SA55-F1
#
_cell.length_a   1.000
_cell.length_b   1.000
_cell.length_c   1.000
_cell.angle_alpha   90.00
_cell.angle_beta   90.00
_cell.angle_gamma   90.00
#
_symmetry.space_group_name_H-M   'P 1'
#
loop_
_entity.id
_entity.type
_entity.pdbx_description
1 polymer ?
#
loop_
_entity_poly.entity_id
_entity_poly.type
_entity_poly.pdbx_seq_one_letter_code
_entity_poly.pdbx_strand_id
1 'polypeptide(L)'
;MDESFKNLPTSHLLGSVPAVINEEKEKSSTSYEAPGANMQIFPPTNGGDRGRGYQTLGSSTEGFEQQPANNWKGVFSISSYIQYFNVDTDIVLNRLLSSLYPIGGDFLSNIDANPDLYGLIWISTTLVFVLASLGNCATYLIQKHTDKGTSWSFNVSYMNVAAGSIYGYAAVVPLAFYFLLQYVGSNPSLVRFWCMWGYSLFIFVPASFLLLIPVEFLRWIIIITTGAASAGFVASNLKSSIEGGDLTILMVAAFVLQFALAVFIKVWFFP
;
A
#
# COMPACT_ATOMS: atom_id res chain seq x y z
N MET A 1 11.84 -64.32 -36.75
CA MET A 1 11.80 -63.12 -37.59
C MET A 1 11.15 -62.03 -36.76
N ASP A 2 11.77 -60.95 -36.29
CA ASP A 2 13.13 -60.39 -36.30
C ASP A 2 13.14 -59.26 -35.24
N GLU A 3 14.32 -58.94 -34.67
CA GLU A 3 14.88 -57.61 -34.30
C GLU A 3 14.01 -56.60 -33.47
N SER A 4 14.37 -56.23 -32.23
CA SER A 4 15.38 -55.21 -31.83
C SER A 4 15.05 -53.75 -32.18
N PHE A 5 14.64 -52.91 -31.19
CA PHE A 5 14.89 -51.44 -31.07
C PHE A 5 14.54 -50.98 -29.62
N LYS A 6 15.51 -50.86 -28.69
CA LYS A 6 16.30 -49.68 -28.29
C LYS A 6 15.55 -48.56 -27.52
N ASN A 7 15.76 -48.57 -26.19
CA ASN A 7 16.17 -47.48 -25.28
C ASN A 7 15.58 -46.05 -25.40
N LEU A 8 14.92 -45.61 -24.32
CA LEU A 8 14.85 -44.19 -23.92
C LEU A 8 15.55 -44.04 -22.54
N PRO A 9 16.39 -43.01 -22.33
CA PRO A 9 17.16 -42.86 -21.10
C PRO A 9 16.33 -42.20 -20.00
N THR A 10 16.22 -42.86 -18.84
CA THR A 10 15.77 -42.26 -17.59
C THR A 10 16.84 -41.32 -17.07
N SER A 11 16.54 -40.03 -17.07
CA SER A 11 17.37 -38.99 -16.45
C SER A 11 17.51 -39.25 -14.96
N HIS A 12 18.74 -39.46 -14.52
CA HIS A 12 19.16 -39.48 -13.12
C HIS A 12 18.85 -38.16 -12.42
N LEU A 13 17.94 -38.17 -11.45
CA LEU A 13 17.90 -37.19 -10.38
C LEU A 13 18.67 -37.77 -9.18
N LEU A 14 19.89 -37.27 -8.98
CA LEU A 14 20.69 -37.46 -7.77
C LEU A 14 20.03 -36.69 -6.63
N GLY A 15 19.53 -37.39 -5.60
CA GLY A 15 19.28 -36.76 -4.30
C GLY A 15 18.07 -37.21 -3.48
N SER A 16 17.33 -38.27 -3.85
CA SER A 16 16.28 -38.80 -2.96
C SER A 16 16.85 -39.87 -2.02
N VAL A 17 17.06 -39.51 -0.76
CA VAL A 17 17.48 -40.40 0.33
C VAL A 17 16.32 -41.36 0.65
N PRO A 18 16.53 -42.69 0.67
CA PRO A 18 15.48 -43.64 1.02
C PRO A 18 15.27 -43.69 2.54
N ALA A 19 14.01 -43.71 2.97
CA ALA A 19 13.65 -44.00 4.35
C ALA A 19 13.89 -45.49 4.65
N VAL A 20 14.65 -45.79 5.70
CA VAL A 20 14.80 -47.14 6.23
C VAL A 20 14.22 -47.17 7.65
N ILE A 21 13.14 -47.93 7.77
CA ILE A 21 12.53 -48.37 9.02
C ILE A 21 12.65 -49.90 9.01
N ASN A 22 13.18 -50.49 10.08
CA ASN A 22 12.52 -51.60 10.81
C ASN A 22 13.45 -52.23 11.86
N GLU A 23 13.02 -52.05 13.12
CA GLU A 23 12.72 -53.06 14.14
C GLU A 23 13.57 -54.35 14.29
N GLU A 24 14.16 -54.44 15.50
CA GLU A 24 14.23 -55.60 16.41
C GLU A 24 14.92 -56.92 15.99
N LYS A 25 16.07 -57.22 16.64
CA LYS A 25 16.12 -58.23 17.73
C LYS A 25 17.51 -58.35 18.42
N GLU A 26 17.48 -58.18 19.74
CA GLU A 26 18.24 -58.89 20.81
C GLU A 26 19.71 -59.33 20.60
N LYS A 27 20.64 -58.75 21.38
CA LYS A 27 21.20 -59.26 22.67
C LYS A 27 22.65 -58.79 22.90
N SER A 28 22.99 -58.61 24.18
CA SER A 28 24.34 -58.48 24.78
C SER A 28 24.92 -57.06 25.01
N SER A 29 24.46 -56.45 26.11
CA SER A 29 25.23 -55.79 27.18
C SER A 29 26.65 -55.24 26.91
N THR A 30 26.84 -53.93 27.11
CA THR A 30 27.87 -53.39 28.02
C THR A 30 27.51 -51.99 28.51
N SER A 31 27.47 -51.81 29.82
CA SER A 31 27.29 -50.55 30.56
C SER A 31 28.60 -49.78 30.66
N TYR A 32 28.57 -48.46 30.44
CA TYR A 32 29.68 -47.57 30.81
C TYR A 32 29.11 -46.38 31.59
N GLU A 33 29.52 -46.29 32.86
CA GLU A 33 29.16 -45.28 33.85
C GLU A 33 29.64 -43.88 33.42
N ALA A 34 28.84 -42.86 33.78
CA ALA A 34 29.20 -41.46 33.66
C ALA A 34 29.88 -40.96 34.96
N PRO A 35 31.13 -40.48 34.94
CA PRO A 35 31.72 -39.79 36.08
C PRO A 35 31.32 -38.31 36.11
N GLY A 36 30.84 -37.86 37.27
CA GLY A 36 30.30 -36.52 37.52
C GLY A 36 31.30 -35.36 37.38
N ALA A 37 30.75 -34.17 37.14
CA ALA A 37 31.47 -32.93 36.92
C ALA A 37 32.27 -32.46 38.16
N ASN A 38 33.56 -32.17 37.97
CA ASN A 38 34.42 -31.55 38.97
C ASN A 38 34.68 -30.09 38.58
N MET A 39 34.11 -29.14 39.33
CA MET A 39 34.28 -27.70 39.16
C MET A 39 35.52 -27.23 39.93
N GLN A 40 36.71 -27.22 39.31
CA GLN A 40 37.87 -26.47 39.82
C GLN A 40 39.07 -26.53 38.84
N ILE A 41 39.07 -25.72 37.78
CA ILE A 41 40.31 -25.13 37.25
C ILE A 41 39.94 -23.76 36.64
N PHE A 42 40.03 -22.69 37.42
CA PHE A 42 40.25 -21.34 36.86
C PHE A 42 41.68 -20.93 37.26
N PRO A 43 42.55 -20.54 36.31
CA PRO A 43 43.83 -19.93 36.66
C PRO A 43 43.59 -18.48 37.10
N PRO A 44 44.42 -17.94 38.01
CA PRO A 44 44.24 -16.59 38.52
C PRO A 44 44.59 -15.55 37.45
N THR A 45 43.79 -14.50 37.40
CA THR A 45 44.06 -13.26 36.68
C THR A 45 45.30 -12.58 37.25
N ASN A 46 46.32 -12.37 36.41
CA ASN A 46 47.36 -11.36 36.62
C ASN A 46 47.79 -10.79 35.27
N GLY A 47 47.93 -9.47 35.23
CA GLY A 47 47.83 -8.66 34.02
C GLY A 47 49.06 -8.61 33.13
N GLY A 48 48.91 -7.85 32.05
CA GLY A 48 50.00 -7.42 31.20
C GLY A 48 49.82 -7.76 29.72
N ASP A 49 49.42 -6.74 28.97
CA ASP A 49 49.83 -6.45 27.59
C ASP A 49 49.27 -7.26 26.39
N ARG A 50 48.73 -6.46 25.46
CA ARG A 50 48.71 -6.57 23.98
C ARG A 50 48.80 -7.95 23.34
N GLY A 51 47.68 -8.41 22.77
CA GLY A 51 47.70 -9.42 21.72
C GLY A 51 46.30 -9.76 21.22
N ARG A 52 46.09 -9.66 19.91
CA ARG A 52 44.85 -10.04 19.20
C ARG A 52 44.42 -11.47 19.57
N GLY A 53 43.20 -11.61 20.07
CA GLY A 53 42.54 -12.89 20.34
C GLY A 53 41.12 -12.88 19.77
N TYR A 54 40.77 -14.00 19.13
CA TYR A 54 39.56 -14.26 18.35
C TYR A 54 38.26 -13.93 19.09
N GLN A 55 37.42 -13.10 18.45
CA GLN A 55 36.04 -12.88 18.90
C GLN A 55 35.19 -14.11 18.58
N THR A 56 34.51 -14.59 19.61
CA THR A 56 33.45 -15.59 19.58
C THR A 56 32.27 -15.10 18.74
N LEU A 57 31.71 -15.99 17.92
CA LEU A 57 30.52 -15.78 17.09
C LEU A 57 29.31 -15.43 17.97
N GLY A 58 29.09 -14.12 18.18
CA GLY A 58 27.88 -13.58 18.77
C GLY A 58 26.76 -13.51 17.73
N SER A 59 25.56 -13.91 18.13
CA SER A 59 24.34 -13.89 17.33
C SER A 59 24.15 -12.58 16.56
N SER A 60 24.06 -12.68 15.24
CA SER A 60 23.64 -11.59 14.36
C SER A 60 22.25 -11.11 14.77
N THR A 61 22.18 -10.00 15.50
CA THR A 61 21.02 -9.11 15.38
C THR A 61 21.23 -8.39 14.07
N GLU A 62 20.42 -8.69 13.06
CA GLU A 62 20.35 -7.95 11.80
C GLU A 62 19.85 -6.53 12.09
N GLY A 63 20.67 -5.70 12.73
CA GLY A 63 20.60 -4.27 12.58
C GLY A 63 21.07 -3.97 11.17
N PHE A 64 20.15 -3.60 10.30
CA PHE A 64 20.50 -3.01 9.00
C PHE A 64 21.42 -1.81 9.25
N GLU A 65 22.74 -2.04 9.17
CA GLU A 65 23.71 -0.95 9.12
C GLU A 65 23.36 -0.10 7.91
N GLN A 66 22.87 1.12 8.17
CA GLN A 66 22.68 2.15 7.17
C GLN A 66 24.06 2.61 6.70
N GLN A 67 24.64 1.83 5.80
CA GLN A 67 25.72 2.28 4.95
C GLN A 67 25.18 3.50 4.17
N PRO A 68 25.89 4.65 4.14
CA PRO A 68 25.44 5.81 3.38
C PRO A 68 25.49 5.43 1.91
N ALA A 69 24.37 4.93 1.41
CA ALA A 69 24.20 4.57 0.03
C ALA A 69 24.40 5.86 -0.77
N ASN A 70 25.30 5.81 -1.76
CA ASN A 70 25.37 6.79 -2.84
C ASN A 70 23.94 7.25 -3.13
N ASN A 71 23.62 8.54 -2.99
CA ASN A 71 22.23 9.04 -2.86
C ASN A 71 21.21 8.38 -3.83
N TRP A 72 21.65 7.96 -5.01
CA TRP A 72 20.86 7.26 -6.02
C TRP A 72 20.46 5.82 -5.65
N LYS A 73 21.35 5.06 -5.01
CA LYS A 73 21.05 3.70 -4.53
C LYS A 73 20.04 3.73 -3.38
N GLY A 74 19.97 4.82 -2.60
CA GLY A 74 18.92 5.05 -1.61
C GLY A 74 17.54 5.29 -2.24
N VAL A 75 17.45 6.16 -3.24
CA VAL A 75 16.15 6.50 -3.90
C VAL A 75 15.53 5.32 -4.64
N PHE A 76 16.33 4.37 -5.15
CA PHE A 76 15.83 3.14 -5.81
C PHE A 76 15.85 1.90 -4.92
N SER A 77 16.22 2.01 -3.63
CA SER A 77 16.20 0.88 -2.71
C SER A 77 14.80 0.69 -2.15
N ILE A 78 14.28 -0.55 -2.24
CA ILE A 78 13.03 -0.95 -1.57
C ILE A 78 13.06 -0.58 -0.08
N SER A 79 14.24 -0.73 0.57
CA SER A 79 14.40 -0.51 2.01
C SER A 79 14.02 0.90 2.46
N SER A 80 14.19 1.90 1.59
CA SER A 80 13.85 3.29 1.89
C SER A 80 12.34 3.57 1.84
N TYR A 81 11.54 2.70 1.20
CA TYR A 81 10.09 2.85 1.10
C TYR A 81 9.31 1.97 2.06
N ILE A 82 9.90 0.90 2.61
CA ILE A 82 9.23 -0.03 3.54
C ILE A 82 8.52 0.72 4.67
N GLN A 83 9.15 1.77 5.21
CA GLN A 83 8.57 2.57 6.29
C GLN A 83 7.21 3.20 5.95
N TYR A 84 6.92 3.50 4.68
CA TYR A 84 5.65 4.11 4.25
C TYR A 84 4.53 3.09 4.01
N PHE A 85 4.85 1.80 4.07
CA PHE A 85 3.91 0.68 3.92
C PHE A 85 3.73 -0.12 5.21
N ASN A 86 4.57 0.12 6.21
CA ASN A 86 4.43 -0.49 7.53
C ASN A 86 3.42 0.30 8.37
N VAL A 87 2.13 0.08 8.12
CA VAL A 87 1.03 0.82 8.75
C VAL A 87 0.07 -0.14 9.44
N ASP A 88 -0.32 0.20 10.66
CA ASP A 88 -1.33 -0.55 11.39
C ASP A 88 -2.75 -0.21 10.93
N THR A 89 -3.67 -1.17 11.06
CA THR A 89 -5.04 -1.03 10.54
C THR A 89 -5.82 0.07 11.26
N ASP A 90 -5.61 0.25 12.55
CA ASP A 90 -6.22 1.31 13.36
C ASP A 90 -5.80 2.71 12.89
N ILE A 91 -4.53 2.89 12.51
CA ILE A 91 -4.02 4.14 11.95
C ILE A 91 -4.74 4.47 10.64
N VAL A 92 -4.88 3.49 9.74
CA VAL A 92 -5.57 3.66 8.45
C VAL A 92 -7.04 4.00 8.68
N LEU A 93 -7.72 3.31 9.59
CA LEU A 93 -9.13 3.57 9.90
C LEU A 93 -9.34 4.95 10.52
N ASN A 94 -8.47 5.37 11.44
CA ASN A 94 -8.55 6.70 12.03
C ASN A 94 -8.37 7.81 10.97
N ARG A 95 -7.42 7.64 10.05
CA ARG A 95 -7.19 8.55 8.92
C ARG A 95 -8.40 8.62 7.99
N LEU A 96 -9.00 7.47 7.70
CA LEU A 96 -10.18 7.35 6.86
C LEU A 96 -11.43 7.97 7.50
N LEU A 97 -11.64 7.77 8.80
CA LEU A 97 -12.72 8.44 9.53
C LEU A 97 -12.50 9.96 9.59
N SER A 98 -11.25 10.38 9.80
CA SER A 98 -10.85 11.79 9.80
C SER A 98 -11.03 12.44 8.42
N SER A 99 -10.86 11.69 7.32
CA SER A 99 -11.10 12.21 5.97
C SER A 99 -12.58 12.34 5.62
N LEU A 100 -13.45 11.53 6.24
CA LEU A 100 -14.90 11.62 6.11
C LEU A 100 -15.51 12.73 6.98
N TYR A 101 -14.97 12.95 8.17
CA TYR A 101 -15.47 13.93 9.14
C TYR A 101 -14.34 14.88 9.58
N PRO A 102 -14.07 15.96 8.80
CA PRO A 102 -12.98 16.90 9.08
C PRO A 102 -13.20 17.82 10.30
N ILE A 103 -14.13 17.49 11.20
CA ILE A 103 -14.58 18.34 12.32
C ILE A 103 -13.44 18.63 13.33
N GLY A 104 -12.39 17.80 13.35
CA GLY A 104 -11.25 17.93 14.27
C GLY A 104 -10.04 18.70 13.74
N GLY A 105 -9.96 19.08 12.46
CA GLY A 105 -8.85 19.89 11.91
C GLY A 105 -7.43 19.26 11.91
N ASP A 106 -7.23 18.11 12.55
CA ASP A 106 -5.92 17.55 12.90
C ASP A 106 -5.42 16.41 11.97
N PHE A 107 -5.92 16.30 10.74
CA PHE A 107 -5.51 15.20 9.87
C PHE A 107 -4.03 15.33 9.45
N LEU A 108 -3.57 16.54 9.17
CA LEU A 108 -2.17 16.78 8.84
C LEU A 108 -1.23 16.56 10.04
N SER A 109 -1.61 17.01 11.24
CA SER A 109 -0.83 16.76 12.47
C SER A 109 -0.76 15.26 12.81
N ASN A 110 -1.80 14.48 12.50
CA ASN A 110 -1.80 13.02 12.64
C ASN A 110 -0.94 12.29 11.57
N ILE A 111 -0.63 12.93 10.45
CA ILE A 111 0.23 12.37 9.38
C ILE A 111 1.68 12.77 9.56
N ASP A 112 1.93 13.90 10.23
CA ASP A 112 3.25 14.47 10.38
C ASP A 112 4.27 13.51 11.01
N ALA A 113 3.82 12.65 11.93
CA ALA A 113 4.64 11.66 12.60
C ALA A 113 4.97 10.43 11.73
N ASN A 114 4.03 9.97 10.88
CA ASN A 114 4.17 8.73 10.11
C ASN A 114 3.32 8.77 8.82
N PRO A 115 3.74 9.49 7.76
CA PRO A 115 3.00 9.52 6.50
C PRO A 115 3.05 8.16 5.81
N ASP A 116 1.99 7.76 5.12
CA ASP A 116 1.92 6.47 4.43
C ASP A 116 1.58 6.60 2.94
N LEU A 117 2.02 5.61 2.16
CA LEU A 117 1.65 5.42 0.75
C LEU A 117 0.68 4.25 0.55
N TYR A 118 0.48 3.44 1.60
CA TYR A 118 -0.46 2.32 1.58
C TYR A 118 -1.88 2.79 1.28
N GLY A 119 -2.37 3.82 1.97
CA GLY A 119 -3.70 4.38 1.77
C GLY A 119 -3.89 4.89 0.34
N LEU A 120 -2.90 5.60 -0.22
CA LEU A 120 -2.96 6.07 -1.61
C LEU A 120 -3.17 4.92 -2.60
N ILE A 121 -2.34 3.86 -2.53
CA ILE A 121 -2.40 2.74 -3.48
C ILE A 121 -3.66 1.90 -3.26
N TRP A 122 -3.98 1.58 -2.02
CA TRP A 122 -5.14 0.75 -1.69
C TRP A 122 -6.47 1.44 -2.03
N ILE A 123 -6.64 2.71 -1.65
CA ILE A 123 -7.87 3.47 -1.91
C ILE A 123 -8.06 3.69 -3.41
N SER A 124 -7.01 4.12 -4.12
CA SER A 124 -7.10 4.34 -5.57
C SER A 124 -7.45 3.06 -6.32
N THR A 125 -6.81 1.94 -5.99
CA THR A 125 -7.09 0.64 -6.62
C THR A 125 -8.52 0.17 -6.33
N THR A 126 -8.97 0.32 -5.09
CA THR A 126 -10.35 -0.02 -4.70
C THR A 126 -11.34 0.85 -5.46
N LEU A 127 -11.09 2.16 -5.56
CA LEU A 127 -11.94 3.09 -6.27
C LEU A 127 -12.01 2.77 -7.77
N VAL A 128 -10.87 2.47 -8.41
CA VAL A 128 -10.83 2.04 -9.83
C VAL A 128 -11.72 0.83 -10.06
N PHE A 129 -11.57 -0.20 -9.23
CA PHE A 129 -12.37 -1.41 -9.32
C PHE A 129 -13.86 -1.13 -9.10
N VAL A 130 -14.21 -0.34 -8.09
CA VAL A 130 -15.59 0.02 -7.75
C VAL A 130 -16.23 0.84 -8.86
N LEU A 131 -15.55 1.84 -9.42
CA LEU A 131 -16.08 2.63 -10.54
C LEU A 131 -16.30 1.78 -11.80
N ALA A 132 -15.34 0.93 -12.14
CA ALA A 132 -15.46 0.07 -13.31
C ALA A 132 -16.61 -0.95 -13.17
N SER A 133 -16.72 -1.59 -12.00
CA SER A 133 -17.76 -2.60 -11.74
C SER A 133 -19.14 -1.99 -11.55
N LEU A 134 -19.27 -0.97 -10.69
CA LEU A 134 -20.56 -0.33 -10.39
C LEU A 134 -21.06 0.54 -11.54
N GLY A 135 -20.19 1.17 -12.33
CA GLY A 135 -20.62 1.89 -13.53
C GLY A 135 -21.23 0.96 -14.58
N ASN A 136 -20.62 -0.22 -14.78
CA ASN A 136 -21.20 -1.27 -15.62
C ASN A 136 -22.54 -1.77 -15.05
N CYS A 137 -22.62 -1.99 -13.74
CA CYS A 137 -23.87 -2.38 -13.06
C CYS A 137 -24.97 -1.32 -13.22
N ALA A 138 -24.65 -0.04 -13.03
CA ALA A 138 -25.59 1.06 -13.18
C ALA A 138 -26.17 1.12 -14.60
N THR A 139 -25.32 0.95 -15.62
CA THR A 139 -25.75 0.90 -17.02
C THR A 139 -26.67 -0.29 -17.28
N TYR A 140 -26.34 -1.47 -16.73
CA TYR A 140 -27.20 -2.65 -16.82
C TYR A 140 -28.58 -2.43 -16.19
N LEU A 141 -28.65 -1.81 -15.01
CA LEU A 141 -29.90 -1.54 -14.33
C LEU A 141 -30.78 -0.56 -15.11
N ILE A 142 -30.21 0.51 -15.64
CA ILE A 142 -30.93 1.48 -16.48
C ILE A 142 -31.53 0.78 -17.71
N GLN A 143 -30.74 -0.04 -18.40
CA GLN A 143 -31.19 -0.76 -19.59
C GLN A 143 -32.31 -1.75 -19.26
N LYS A 144 -32.19 -2.49 -18.15
CA LYS A 144 -33.22 -3.43 -17.69
C LYS A 144 -34.56 -2.74 -17.36
N HIS A 145 -34.51 -1.51 -16.85
CA HIS A 145 -35.71 -0.73 -16.54
C HIS A 145 -36.33 -0.06 -17.77
N THR A 146 -35.52 0.30 -18.78
CA THR A 146 -35.96 1.10 -19.94
C THR A 146 -36.34 0.22 -21.14
N ASP A 147 -35.51 -0.76 -21.51
CA ASP A 147 -35.65 -1.53 -22.75
C ASP A 147 -35.58 -3.04 -22.53
N LYS A 148 -36.70 -3.74 -22.78
CA LYS A 148 -36.78 -5.21 -22.64
C LYS A 148 -36.14 -5.99 -23.81
N GLY A 149 -35.72 -5.31 -24.88
CA GLY A 149 -35.33 -5.95 -26.15
C GLY A 149 -33.85 -5.89 -26.51
N THR A 150 -33.03 -5.08 -25.82
CA THR A 150 -31.63 -4.85 -26.20
C THR A 150 -30.70 -5.69 -25.32
N SER A 151 -29.79 -6.47 -25.94
CA SER A 151 -28.77 -7.21 -25.20
C SER A 151 -27.75 -6.24 -24.59
N TRP A 152 -27.64 -6.23 -23.26
CA TRP A 152 -26.61 -5.45 -22.56
C TRP A 152 -25.22 -6.08 -22.79
N SER A 153 -24.22 -5.23 -23.02
CA SER A 153 -22.81 -5.63 -23.17
C SER A 153 -21.94 -4.94 -22.13
N PHE A 154 -21.01 -5.68 -21.53
CA PHE A 154 -20.03 -5.14 -20.59
C PHE A 154 -19.05 -4.19 -21.29
N ASN A 155 -18.88 -2.98 -20.75
CA ASN A 155 -17.96 -1.99 -21.27
C ASN A 155 -16.59 -2.09 -20.56
N VAL A 156 -15.63 -2.73 -21.23
CA VAL A 156 -14.24 -2.89 -20.74
C VAL A 156 -13.52 -1.53 -20.65
N SER A 157 -13.94 -0.54 -21.44
CA SER A 157 -13.33 0.80 -21.43
C SER A 157 -13.44 1.48 -20.07
N TYR A 158 -14.48 1.17 -19.28
CA TYR A 158 -14.63 1.73 -17.93
C TYR A 158 -13.44 1.39 -17.03
N MET A 159 -12.85 0.20 -17.17
CA MET A 159 -11.65 -0.16 -16.41
C MET A 159 -10.47 0.73 -16.79
N ASN A 160 -10.24 0.93 -18.09
CA ASN A 160 -9.12 1.72 -18.59
C ASN A 160 -9.27 3.21 -18.23
N VAL A 161 -10.47 3.76 -18.41
CA VAL A 161 -10.78 5.15 -18.04
C VAL A 161 -10.62 5.34 -16.54
N ALA A 162 -11.17 4.45 -15.71
CA ALA A 162 -11.05 4.55 -14.25
C ALA A 162 -9.58 4.48 -13.80
N ALA A 163 -8.83 3.50 -14.29
CA ALA A 163 -7.42 3.35 -13.96
C ALA A 163 -6.62 4.60 -14.35
N GLY A 164 -6.76 5.06 -15.60
CA GLY A 164 -6.07 6.24 -16.09
C GLY A 164 -6.44 7.51 -15.32
N SER A 165 -7.73 7.75 -15.10
CA SER A 165 -8.19 8.97 -14.43
C SER A 165 -7.84 8.98 -12.94
N ILE A 166 -8.06 7.88 -12.21
CA ILE A 166 -7.87 7.85 -10.76
C ILE A 166 -6.38 7.79 -10.40
N TYR A 167 -5.60 6.90 -11.01
CA TYR A 167 -4.15 6.87 -10.74
C TYR A 167 -3.46 8.12 -11.27
N GLY A 168 -3.86 8.61 -12.45
CA GLY A 168 -3.36 9.87 -13.00
C GLY A 168 -3.64 11.04 -12.05
N TYR A 169 -4.87 11.18 -11.57
CA TYR A 169 -5.24 12.23 -10.62
C TYR A 169 -4.45 12.11 -9.31
N ALA A 170 -4.45 10.92 -8.71
CA ALA A 170 -3.85 10.68 -7.40
C ALA A 170 -2.32 10.83 -7.41
N ALA A 171 -1.66 10.60 -8.55
CA ALA A 171 -0.22 10.79 -8.71
C ALA A 171 0.13 12.24 -9.11
N VAL A 172 -0.51 12.77 -10.15
CA VAL A 172 -0.10 14.02 -10.81
C VAL A 172 -0.52 15.26 -10.01
N VAL A 173 -1.72 15.27 -9.42
CA VAL A 173 -2.21 16.46 -8.72
C VAL A 173 -1.37 16.77 -7.48
N PRO A 174 -1.09 15.83 -6.56
CA PRO A 174 -0.24 16.10 -5.39
C PRO A 174 1.17 16.54 -5.79
N LEU A 175 1.71 15.94 -6.86
CA LEU A 175 3.02 16.27 -7.40
C LEU A 175 3.06 17.70 -7.96
N ALA A 176 2.02 18.13 -8.67
CA ALA A 176 1.92 19.51 -9.17
C ALA A 176 1.87 20.51 -8.01
N PHE A 177 1.08 20.25 -6.97
CA PHE A 177 1.02 21.10 -5.78
C PHE A 177 2.35 21.15 -5.02
N TYR A 178 3.05 20.02 -4.92
CA TYR A 178 4.40 19.96 -4.36
C TYR A 178 5.37 20.91 -5.09
N PHE A 179 5.43 20.85 -6.43
CA PHE A 179 6.31 21.74 -7.20
C PHE A 179 5.89 23.21 -7.12
N LEU A 180 4.59 23.51 -7.13
CA LEU A 180 4.08 24.87 -6.97
C LEU A 180 4.47 25.48 -5.62
N LEU A 181 4.38 24.69 -4.55
CA LEU A 181 4.76 25.14 -3.21
C LEU A 181 6.27 25.26 -3.02
N GLN A 182 7.04 24.36 -3.62
CA GLN A 182 8.49 24.47 -3.67
C GLN A 182 8.93 25.74 -4.42
N TYR A 183 8.23 26.11 -5.49
CA TYR A 183 8.49 27.33 -6.26
C TYR A 183 8.24 28.60 -5.45
N VAL A 184 7.24 28.59 -4.57
CA VAL A 184 6.94 29.72 -3.65
C VAL A 184 7.90 29.75 -2.44
N GLY A 185 8.83 28.80 -2.34
CA GLY A 185 9.85 28.76 -1.29
C GLY A 185 9.43 28.03 -0.01
N SER A 186 8.32 27.29 -0.04
CA SER A 186 7.95 26.36 1.03
C SER A 186 8.77 25.07 0.93
N ASN A 187 8.87 24.31 2.03
CA ASN A 187 9.49 22.97 2.07
C ASN A 187 8.42 21.89 2.29
N PRO A 188 7.51 21.66 1.31
CA PRO A 188 6.47 20.65 1.46
C PRO A 188 7.05 19.23 1.46
N SER A 189 6.35 18.28 2.08
CA SER A 189 6.63 16.85 1.93
C SER A 189 5.70 16.23 0.90
N LEU A 190 6.26 15.74 -0.21
CA LEU A 190 5.53 15.05 -1.27
C LEU A 190 4.71 13.86 -0.75
N VAL A 191 5.30 13.07 0.15
CA VAL A 191 4.65 11.88 0.72
C VAL A 191 3.43 12.26 1.55
N ARG A 192 3.49 13.39 2.30
CA ARG A 192 2.33 13.90 3.05
C ARG A 192 1.19 14.29 2.11
N PHE A 193 1.49 14.92 0.97
CA PHE A 193 0.47 15.25 -0.02
C PHE A 193 -0.13 14.02 -0.69
N TRP A 194 0.69 13.05 -1.08
CA TRP A 194 0.20 11.79 -1.64
C TRP A 194 -0.68 11.02 -0.65
N CYS A 195 -0.28 10.94 0.61
CA CYS A 195 -1.10 10.39 1.69
C CYS A 195 -2.45 11.12 1.77
N MET A 196 -2.43 12.44 1.96
CA MET A 196 -3.63 13.27 2.09
C MET A 196 -4.58 13.16 0.90
N TRP A 197 -4.08 13.28 -0.34
CA TRP A 197 -4.90 13.14 -1.53
C TRP A 197 -5.44 11.73 -1.68
N GLY A 198 -4.65 10.70 -1.37
CA GLY A 198 -5.11 9.32 -1.36
C GLY A 198 -6.33 9.11 -0.45
N TYR A 199 -6.25 9.58 0.79
CA TYR A 199 -7.36 9.50 1.75
C TYR A 199 -8.57 10.35 1.37
N SER A 200 -8.37 11.47 0.67
CA SER A 200 -9.48 12.29 0.16
C SER A 200 -10.37 11.55 -0.84
N LEU A 201 -9.81 10.56 -1.56
CA LEU A 201 -10.54 9.78 -2.56
C LEU A 201 -11.44 8.72 -1.93
N PHE A 202 -11.22 8.37 -0.65
CA PHE A 202 -11.95 7.28 0.00
C PHE A 202 -13.45 7.51 -0.02
N ILE A 203 -13.93 8.74 0.20
CA ILE A 203 -15.35 9.07 0.25
C ILE A 203 -16.10 8.73 -1.06
N PHE A 204 -15.40 8.67 -2.19
CA PHE A 204 -15.99 8.25 -3.47
C PHE A 204 -16.28 6.75 -3.52
N VAL A 205 -15.59 5.93 -2.72
CA VAL A 205 -15.84 4.48 -2.66
C VAL A 205 -17.26 4.17 -2.14
N PRO A 206 -17.68 4.57 -0.92
CA PRO A 206 -19.06 4.36 -0.47
C PRO A 206 -20.07 5.15 -1.30
N ALA A 207 -19.73 6.35 -1.78
CA ALA A 207 -20.62 7.14 -2.63
C ALA A 207 -20.96 6.42 -3.94
N SER A 208 -20.02 5.68 -4.53
CA SER A 208 -20.25 4.92 -5.78
C SER A 208 -21.35 3.85 -5.62
N PHE A 209 -21.50 3.27 -4.43
CA PHE A 209 -22.61 2.35 -4.14
C PHE A 209 -23.95 3.09 -4.08
N LEU A 210 -23.99 4.29 -3.50
CA LEU A 210 -25.19 5.12 -3.45
C LEU A 210 -25.61 5.61 -4.84
N LEU A 211 -24.65 5.86 -5.74
CA LEU A 211 -24.90 6.26 -7.13
C LEU A 211 -25.55 5.16 -7.99
N LEU A 212 -25.62 3.92 -7.51
CA LEU A 212 -26.29 2.82 -8.21
C LEU A 212 -27.80 3.05 -8.32
N ILE A 213 -28.39 3.83 -7.41
CA ILE A 213 -29.83 4.16 -7.42
C ILE A 213 -30.18 4.84 -8.78
N PRO A 214 -31.14 4.31 -9.55
CA PRO A 214 -31.48 4.81 -10.89
C PRO A 214 -32.37 6.06 -10.83
N VAL A 215 -31.99 7.05 -10.01
CA VAL A 215 -32.68 8.32 -9.84
C VAL A 215 -31.69 9.45 -10.06
N GLU A 216 -31.81 10.11 -11.21
CA GLU A 216 -30.82 11.08 -11.69
C GLU A 216 -30.62 12.27 -10.73
N PHE A 217 -31.73 12.82 -10.20
CA PHE A 217 -31.67 13.90 -9.22
C PHE A 217 -30.90 13.51 -7.94
N LEU A 218 -31.11 12.28 -7.45
CA LEU A 218 -30.45 11.78 -6.26
C LEU A 218 -28.95 11.58 -6.51
N ARG A 219 -28.56 11.08 -7.69
CA ARG A 219 -27.15 10.92 -8.09
C ARG A 219 -26.41 12.25 -8.08
N TRP A 220 -27.01 13.32 -8.59
CA TRP A 220 -26.44 14.66 -8.54
C TRP A 220 -26.26 15.17 -7.11
N ILE A 221 -27.25 14.99 -6.24
CA ILE A 221 -27.13 15.39 -4.83
C ILE A 221 -25.98 14.64 -4.15
N ILE A 222 -25.91 13.31 -4.33
CA ILE A 222 -24.87 12.48 -3.74
C ILE A 222 -23.50 12.97 -4.22
N ILE A 223 -23.28 13.07 -5.53
CA ILE A 223 -21.95 13.42 -6.04
C ILE A 223 -21.53 14.84 -5.68
N ILE A 224 -22.46 15.82 -5.69
CA ILE A 224 -22.16 17.20 -5.31
C ILE A 224 -21.77 17.25 -3.83
N THR A 225 -22.51 16.55 -2.97
CA THR A 225 -22.22 16.50 -1.53
C THR A 225 -20.89 15.80 -1.25
N THR A 226 -20.67 14.63 -1.86
CA THR A 226 -19.41 13.89 -1.77
C THR A 226 -18.22 14.70 -2.28
N GLY A 227 -18.39 15.35 -3.44
CA GLY A 227 -17.36 16.20 -4.06
C GLY A 227 -17.03 17.40 -3.19
N ALA A 228 -18.04 18.09 -2.65
CA ALA A 228 -17.85 19.22 -1.75
C ALA A 228 -17.17 18.82 -0.44
N ALA A 229 -17.54 17.68 0.15
CA ALA A 229 -16.90 17.16 1.36
C ALA A 229 -15.42 16.80 1.11
N SER A 230 -15.14 16.08 0.03
CA SER A 230 -13.77 15.73 -0.37
C SER A 230 -12.93 16.98 -0.68
N ALA A 231 -13.49 17.93 -1.44
CA ALA A 231 -12.84 19.19 -1.79
C ALA A 231 -12.56 20.06 -0.55
N GLY A 232 -13.53 20.14 0.37
CA GLY A 232 -13.39 20.83 1.65
C GLY A 232 -12.31 20.21 2.54
N PHE A 233 -12.22 18.88 2.57
CA PHE A 233 -11.16 18.17 3.29
C PHE A 233 -9.76 18.52 2.77
N VAL A 234 -9.54 18.44 1.45
CA VAL A 234 -8.26 18.78 0.83
C VAL A 234 -7.90 20.25 1.06
N ALA A 235 -8.86 21.16 0.82
CA ALA A 235 -8.68 22.60 1.01
C ALA A 235 -8.31 22.95 2.46
N SER A 236 -8.99 22.35 3.44
CA SER A 236 -8.75 22.63 4.86
C SER A 236 -7.38 22.14 5.33
N ASN A 237 -6.97 20.94 4.89
CA ASN A 237 -5.65 20.40 5.24
C ASN A 237 -4.51 21.14 4.55
N LEU A 238 -4.72 21.60 3.32
CA LEU A 238 -3.74 22.42 2.61
C LEU A 238 -3.55 23.78 3.29
N LYS A 239 -4.64 24.38 3.78
CA LYS A 239 -4.58 25.61 4.58
C LYS A 239 -3.76 25.42 5.87
N SER A 240 -3.94 24.30 6.57
CA SER A 240 -3.18 23.98 7.79
C SER A 240 -1.69 23.74 7.51
N SER A 241 -1.35 23.23 6.32
CA SER A 241 0.04 22.95 5.94
C SER A 241 0.91 24.20 5.74
N ILE A 242 0.31 25.37 5.53
CA ILE A 242 1.01 26.55 5.07
C ILE A 242 0.65 27.75 5.95
N GLU A 243 1.36 27.88 7.07
CA GLU A 243 1.26 29.06 7.93
C GLU A 243 1.93 30.27 7.23
N GLY A 244 1.15 31.30 6.89
CA GLY A 244 1.68 32.65 6.66
C GLY A 244 1.71 33.21 5.22
N GLY A 245 1.12 32.55 4.21
CA GLY A 245 1.04 33.07 2.83
C GLY A 245 -0.40 33.24 2.30
N ASP A 246 -0.65 34.24 1.43
CA ASP A 246 -1.92 34.38 0.70
C ASP A 246 -1.98 33.38 -0.47
N LEU A 247 -2.14 32.10 -0.13
CA LEU A 247 -2.28 30.99 -1.07
C LEU A 247 -3.74 30.57 -1.27
N THR A 248 -4.65 31.52 -1.11
CA THR A 248 -6.09 31.33 -1.36
C THR A 248 -6.33 30.74 -2.75
N ILE A 249 -5.54 31.15 -3.74
CA ILE A 249 -5.59 30.64 -5.13
C ILE A 249 -5.32 29.12 -5.16
N LEU A 250 -4.34 28.63 -4.41
CA LEU A 250 -3.97 27.22 -4.39
C LEU A 250 -5.07 26.38 -3.71
N MET A 251 -5.66 26.91 -2.62
CA MET A 251 -6.80 26.27 -1.95
C MET A 251 -8.01 26.17 -2.88
N VAL A 252 -8.35 27.25 -3.58
CA VAL A 252 -9.44 27.28 -4.56
C VAL A 252 -9.15 26.31 -5.71
N ALA A 253 -7.91 26.26 -6.21
CA ALA A 253 -7.52 25.31 -7.25
C ALA A 253 -7.68 23.86 -6.80
N ALA A 254 -7.27 23.52 -5.57
CA ALA A 254 -7.44 22.17 -5.01
C ALA A 254 -8.92 21.81 -4.88
N PHE A 255 -9.74 22.75 -4.39
CA PHE A 255 -11.17 22.56 -4.27
C PHE A 255 -11.83 22.30 -5.63
N VAL A 256 -11.51 23.11 -6.64
CA VAL A 256 -12.04 22.98 -7.99
C VAL A 256 -11.60 21.67 -8.64
N LEU A 257 -10.34 21.25 -8.50
CA LEU A 257 -9.85 19.98 -9.04
C LEU A 257 -10.56 18.78 -8.41
N GLN A 258 -10.75 18.79 -7.09
CA GLN A 258 -11.43 17.70 -6.40
C GLN A 258 -12.92 17.64 -6.76
N PHE A 259 -13.56 18.80 -6.90
CA PHE A 259 -14.95 18.87 -7.34
C PHE A 259 -15.12 18.46 -8.81
N ALA A 260 -14.18 18.85 -9.68
CA ALA A 260 -14.16 18.45 -11.08
C ALA A 260 -13.99 16.93 -11.23
N LEU A 261 -13.16 16.30 -10.39
CA LEU A 261 -13.06 14.83 -10.33
C LEU A 261 -14.40 14.20 -9.95
N ALA A 262 -15.12 14.76 -8.96
CA ALA A 262 -16.43 14.27 -8.56
C ALA A 262 -17.43 14.31 -9.73
N VAL A 263 -17.52 15.46 -10.42
CA VAL A 263 -18.39 15.62 -11.60
C VAL A 263 -17.99 14.65 -12.70
N PHE A 264 -16.69 14.49 -12.97
CA PHE A 264 -16.16 13.52 -13.94
C PHE A 264 -16.62 12.09 -13.60
N ILE A 265 -16.50 11.66 -12.34
CA ILE A 265 -16.92 10.34 -11.89
C ILE A 265 -18.40 10.10 -12.20
N LYS A 266 -19.28 11.05 -11.85
CA LYS A 266 -20.71 10.90 -12.13
C LYS A 266 -20.97 10.85 -13.63
N VAL A 267 -20.44 11.79 -14.41
CA VAL A 267 -20.76 11.90 -15.84
C VAL A 267 -20.27 10.70 -16.64
N TRP A 268 -19.09 10.14 -16.32
CA TRP A 268 -18.53 9.02 -17.08
C TRP A 268 -19.01 7.64 -16.63
N PHE A 269 -19.13 7.40 -15.33
CA PHE A 269 -19.45 6.07 -14.80
C PHE A 269 -20.92 5.88 -14.44
N PHE A 270 -21.62 6.96 -14.10
CA PHE A 270 -23.01 6.92 -13.64
C PHE A 270 -23.90 7.89 -14.45
N PRO A 271 -24.02 7.66 -15.78
CA PRO A 271 -24.86 8.47 -16.65
C PRO A 271 -26.33 8.40 -16.27
#